data_AF-A0A0F9LCH7-F1
#
_entry.id   AF-A0A0F9LCH7-F1
#
_cell.length_a   1.000
_cell.length_b   1.000
_cell.length_c   1.000
_cell.angle_alpha   90.00
_cell.angle_beta   90.00
_cell.angle_gamma   90.00
#
_symmetry.space_group_name_H-M   'P 1'
#
loop_
_entity.id
_entity.type
_entity.pdbx_description
1 polymer ?
#
loop_
_entity_poly.entity_id
_entity_poly.type
_entity_poly.pdbx_seq_one_letter_code
_entity_poly.pdbx_strand_id
1 'polypeptide(L)'
;NDWKRHKEGAIEAGTEALQALITEHQPKLVVTLGNEAFRTCMGEHPGSKVLPGIQDARGYLWDSPLGVRVLSAIHPAAAEREWVPWMALLGVDLRKAKRELDAGCPALDERSVTIVTEPWELQELRNAIGTQERGWIALDTENDAELQISCLGVAVTKDVAYTIPNEEGWQHAAIREICESATPKVLQTHAHDVYLARKHGFDIKNVVVDTMFQWHVLQPELAGQKVDDKKKKKRRTRKGLAFLSSIFCRTAWWKDYDFVSGSDEQSILCGKDSCNTLECAEKMQEQLEGQAG
;
A
#
# COMPACT_ATOMS: atom_id res chain seq x y z
N ASN A 1 -3.67 -24.58 5.80
CA ASN A 1 -2.29 -24.79 6.26
C ASN A 1 -2.36 -25.02 7.74
N ASP A 2 -2.21 -26.27 8.12
CA ASP A 2 -2.29 -26.72 9.49
C ASP A 2 -0.84 -27.00 9.90
N TRP A 3 -0.18 -25.97 10.45
CA TRP A 3 1.23 -26.04 10.87
C TRP A 3 1.49 -27.24 11.80
N LYS A 4 0.45 -27.71 12.48
CA LYS A 4 0.46 -28.88 13.35
C LYS A 4 0.53 -30.22 12.62
N ARG A 5 0.47 -30.24 11.29
CA ARG A 5 0.62 -31.46 10.46
C ARG A 5 2.06 -31.75 10.08
N HIS A 6 2.96 -30.79 10.28
CA HIS A 6 4.38 -31.03 10.06
C HIS A 6 4.88 -32.01 11.13
N LYS A 7 5.80 -32.90 10.73
CA LYS A 7 6.52 -33.71 11.70
C LYS A 7 7.29 -32.78 12.62
N GLU A 8 7.39 -33.15 13.90
CA GLU A 8 8.22 -32.43 14.86
C GLU A 8 9.65 -32.28 14.31
N GLY A 9 10.22 -31.07 14.40
CA GLY A 9 11.56 -30.76 13.86
C GLY A 9 11.62 -30.43 12.36
N ALA A 10 10.55 -30.64 11.58
CA ALA A 10 10.59 -30.44 10.13
C ALA A 10 10.72 -28.97 9.71
N ILE A 11 10.14 -28.05 10.50
CA ILE A 11 10.22 -26.62 10.23
C ILE A 11 11.62 -26.11 10.53
N GLU A 12 12.19 -26.55 11.65
CA GLU A 12 13.55 -26.22 12.09
C GLU A 12 14.57 -26.70 11.05
N ALA A 13 14.50 -27.98 10.66
CA ALA A 13 15.36 -28.55 9.62
C ALA A 13 15.21 -27.84 8.27
N GLY A 14 13.99 -27.46 7.89
CA GLY A 14 13.74 -26.69 6.66
C GLY A 14 14.32 -25.28 6.72
N THR A 15 14.25 -24.63 7.89
CA THR A 15 14.81 -23.29 8.11
C THR A 15 16.34 -23.33 8.08
N GLU A 16 16.97 -24.33 8.71
CA GLU A 16 18.41 -24.56 8.65
C GLU A 16 18.89 -24.82 7.22
N ALA A 17 18.19 -25.67 6.48
CA ALA A 17 18.50 -25.93 5.08
C ALA A 17 18.37 -24.68 4.20
N LEU A 18 17.34 -23.86 4.43
CA LEU A 18 17.18 -22.57 3.73
C LEU A 18 18.33 -21.61 4.06
N GLN A 19 18.71 -21.48 5.32
CA GLN A 19 19.83 -20.62 5.73
C GLN A 19 21.16 -21.09 5.08
N ALA A 20 21.38 -22.40 5.00
CA ALA A 20 22.54 -22.97 4.32
C ALA A 20 22.56 -22.58 2.84
N LEU A 21 21.43 -22.71 2.13
CA LEU A 21 21.32 -22.31 0.72
C LEU A 21 21.51 -20.81 0.51
N ILE A 22 20.98 -19.96 1.40
CA ILE A 22 21.19 -18.50 1.34
C ILE A 22 22.67 -18.18 1.53
N THR A 23 23.34 -18.85 2.47
CA THR A 23 24.76 -18.66 2.76
C THR A 23 25.63 -19.10 1.58
N GLU A 24 25.31 -20.26 0.99
CA GLU A 24 26.06 -20.83 -0.14
C GLU A 24 25.90 -20.01 -1.42
N HIS A 25 24.68 -19.63 -1.77
CA HIS A 25 24.39 -19.00 -3.06
C HIS A 25 24.34 -17.47 -3.02
N GLN A 26 24.29 -16.88 -1.82
CA GLN A 26 24.15 -15.43 -1.60
C GLN A 26 23.11 -14.79 -2.54
N PRO A 27 21.86 -15.32 -2.60
CA PRO A 27 20.86 -14.78 -3.50
C PRO A 27 20.55 -13.33 -3.13
N LYS A 28 20.36 -12.47 -4.13
CA LYS A 28 19.93 -11.08 -3.90
C LYS A 28 18.45 -10.99 -3.51
N LEU A 29 17.63 -11.93 -4.00
CA LEU A 29 16.19 -11.98 -3.84
C LEU A 29 15.72 -13.42 -3.67
N VAL A 30 14.84 -13.66 -2.70
CA VAL A 30 14.11 -14.92 -2.51
C VAL A 30 12.63 -14.68 -2.80
N VAL A 31 12.03 -15.48 -3.68
CA VAL A 31 10.58 -15.44 -3.91
C VAL A 31 9.91 -16.53 -3.09
N THR A 32 9.08 -16.13 -2.13
CA THR A 32 8.34 -17.07 -1.27
C THR A 32 6.98 -17.39 -1.86
N LEU A 33 6.65 -18.67 -1.95
CA LEU A 33 5.41 -19.15 -2.54
C LEU A 33 4.47 -19.67 -1.45
N GLY A 34 3.52 -18.83 -1.00
CA GLY A 34 2.58 -19.19 0.06
C GLY A 34 2.98 -18.73 1.46
N ASN A 35 2.05 -18.93 2.42
CA ASN A 35 2.20 -18.48 3.80
C ASN A 35 3.38 -19.11 4.55
N GLU A 36 3.63 -20.40 4.35
CA GLU A 36 4.64 -21.13 5.12
C GLU A 36 6.04 -20.64 4.75
N ALA A 37 6.38 -20.67 3.45
CA ALA A 37 7.65 -20.13 2.97
C ALA A 37 7.85 -18.66 3.36
N PHE A 38 6.81 -17.82 3.22
CA PHE A 38 6.88 -16.42 3.62
C PHE A 38 7.20 -16.26 5.11
N ARG A 39 6.45 -16.93 5.98
CA ARG A 39 6.65 -16.85 7.44
C ARG A 39 7.99 -17.42 7.87
N THR A 40 8.46 -18.51 7.26
CA THR A 40 9.79 -19.06 7.53
C THR A 40 10.89 -18.05 7.19
N CYS A 41 10.79 -17.34 6.06
CA CYS A 41 11.79 -16.33 5.70
C CYS A 41 11.73 -15.09 6.57
N MET A 42 10.54 -14.70 7.04
CA MET A 42 10.40 -13.50 7.87
C MET A 42 10.63 -13.74 9.36
N GLY A 43 10.55 -15.00 9.82
CA GLY A 43 10.68 -15.37 11.22
C GLY A 43 9.73 -14.61 12.14
N GLU A 44 10.19 -14.30 13.35
CA GLU A 44 9.62 -13.23 14.17
C GLU A 44 10.10 -11.88 13.60
N HIS A 45 9.24 -11.22 12.82
CA HIS A 45 9.61 -9.94 12.21
C HIS A 45 9.79 -8.87 13.29
N PRO A 46 10.94 -8.17 13.35
CA PRO A 46 11.11 -7.03 14.25
C PRO A 46 10.05 -5.98 13.97
N GLY A 47 9.24 -5.62 14.96
CA GLY A 47 8.28 -4.51 14.86
C GLY A 47 6.86 -4.84 14.40
N SER A 48 6.55 -6.06 13.92
CA SER A 48 5.16 -6.44 13.61
C SER A 48 4.70 -7.61 14.48
N LYS A 49 3.65 -7.39 15.28
CA LYS A 49 3.09 -8.43 16.16
C LYS A 49 2.48 -9.60 15.37
N VAL A 50 2.06 -9.37 14.11
CA VAL A 50 1.44 -10.39 13.25
C VAL A 50 1.73 -10.13 11.77
N LEU A 51 2.49 -11.02 11.13
CA LEU A 51 2.67 -11.01 9.68
C LEU A 51 1.32 -11.20 8.93
N PRO A 52 1.06 -10.41 7.86
CA PRO A 52 -0.17 -10.56 7.09
C PRO A 52 -0.28 -11.95 6.46
N GLY A 53 -1.51 -12.37 6.18
CA GLY A 53 -1.74 -13.56 5.36
C GLY A 53 -1.22 -13.33 3.94
N ILE A 54 -0.81 -14.40 3.26
CA ILE A 54 -0.16 -14.32 1.93
C ILE A 54 -0.98 -13.57 0.88
N GLN A 55 -2.31 -13.57 0.98
CA GLN A 55 -3.15 -12.83 0.03
C GLN A 55 -3.00 -11.31 0.15
N ASP A 56 -2.63 -10.83 1.34
CA ASP A 56 -2.37 -9.41 1.61
C ASP A 56 -0.87 -9.13 1.51
N ALA A 57 -0.03 -10.08 1.92
CA ALA A 57 1.43 -9.97 1.83
C ALA A 57 1.95 -10.01 0.38
N ARG A 58 1.30 -10.70 -0.56
CA ARG A 58 1.86 -10.93 -1.90
C ARG A 58 2.19 -9.65 -2.65
N GLY A 59 3.25 -9.68 -3.46
CA GLY A 59 3.80 -8.57 -4.23
C GLY A 59 4.60 -7.54 -3.44
N TYR A 60 4.51 -7.58 -2.11
CA TYR A 60 5.38 -6.77 -1.27
C TYR A 60 6.80 -7.32 -1.24
N LEU A 61 7.72 -6.39 -1.06
CA LEU A 61 9.12 -6.65 -0.82
C LEU A 61 9.41 -6.46 0.67
N TRP A 62 10.27 -7.32 1.20
CA TRP A 62 10.56 -7.39 2.63
C TRP A 62 12.05 -7.60 2.85
N ASP A 63 12.62 -6.90 3.80
CA ASP A 63 13.97 -7.20 4.27
C ASP A 63 13.88 -8.30 5.33
N SER A 64 14.37 -9.49 5.00
CA SER A 64 14.30 -10.66 5.88
C SER A 64 15.40 -10.62 6.95
N PRO A 65 15.14 -11.11 8.17
CA PRO A 65 16.18 -11.34 9.19
C PRO A 65 17.31 -12.27 8.72
N LEU A 66 17.11 -13.04 7.65
CA LEU A 66 18.12 -13.90 7.03
C LEU A 66 19.13 -13.11 6.16
N GLY A 67 19.01 -11.78 6.11
CA GLY A 67 19.93 -10.89 5.37
C GLY A 67 19.68 -10.86 3.86
N VAL A 68 18.49 -11.26 3.40
CA VAL A 68 18.12 -11.29 1.98
C VAL A 68 16.80 -10.54 1.73
N ARG A 69 16.65 -9.94 0.54
CA ARG A 69 15.36 -9.40 0.11
C ARG A 69 14.39 -10.54 -0.18
N VAL A 70 13.16 -10.42 0.29
CA VAL A 70 12.09 -11.39 0.04
C VAL A 70 10.96 -10.72 -0.75
N LEU A 71 10.50 -11.37 -1.81
CA LEU A 71 9.21 -11.07 -2.43
C LEU A 71 8.22 -12.18 -2.08
N SER A 72 7.09 -11.81 -1.50
CA SER A 72 5.99 -12.73 -1.20
C SER A 72 5.09 -12.92 -2.41
N ALA A 73 4.68 -14.16 -2.68
CA ALA A 73 3.79 -14.49 -3.78
C ALA A 73 2.78 -15.58 -3.39
N ILE A 74 1.67 -15.64 -4.11
CA ILE A 74 0.65 -16.67 -3.87
C ILE A 74 1.21 -18.06 -4.19
N HIS A 75 0.78 -19.08 -3.44
CA HIS A 75 1.19 -20.45 -3.70
C HIS A 75 0.63 -20.96 -5.06
N PRO A 76 1.39 -21.68 -5.91
CA PRO A 76 0.93 -22.19 -7.20
C PRO A 76 -0.38 -23.00 -7.13
N ALA A 77 -0.53 -23.89 -6.14
CA ALA A 77 -1.78 -24.61 -5.90
C ALA A 77 -3.03 -23.71 -5.68
N ALA A 78 -2.88 -22.44 -5.31
CA ALA A 78 -4.00 -21.49 -5.30
C ALA A 78 -4.34 -21.02 -6.73
N ALA A 79 -3.33 -20.76 -7.56
CA ALA A 79 -3.48 -20.41 -8.96
C ALA A 79 -4.06 -21.56 -9.81
N GLU A 80 -3.70 -22.81 -9.52
CA GLU A 80 -4.29 -23.99 -10.17
C GLU A 80 -5.77 -24.15 -9.83
N ARG A 81 -6.16 -23.92 -8.57
CA ARG A 81 -7.56 -24.05 -8.12
C ARG A 81 -8.45 -22.91 -8.61
N GLU A 82 -7.88 -21.72 -8.73
CA GLU A 82 -8.59 -20.54 -9.19
C GLU A 82 -7.65 -19.67 -10.02
N TRP A 83 -7.79 -19.79 -11.34
CA TRP A 83 -6.96 -19.09 -12.31
C TRP A 83 -7.01 -17.57 -12.14
N VAL A 84 -8.21 -16.98 -12.07
CA VAL A 84 -8.41 -15.55 -11.74
C VAL A 84 -8.92 -15.41 -10.31
N PRO A 85 -8.22 -14.66 -9.43
CA PRO A 85 -7.15 -13.71 -9.76
C PRO A 85 -5.72 -14.27 -9.68
N TRP A 86 -5.54 -15.50 -9.19
CA TRP A 86 -4.25 -15.91 -8.62
C TRP A 86 -3.14 -16.18 -9.63
N MET A 87 -3.44 -16.73 -10.80
CA MET A 87 -2.43 -16.94 -11.84
C MET A 87 -1.95 -15.60 -12.40
N ALA A 88 -2.86 -14.67 -12.66
CA ALA A 88 -2.51 -13.33 -13.13
C ALA A 88 -1.62 -12.61 -12.12
N LEU A 89 -1.98 -12.66 -10.82
CA LEU A 89 -1.20 -12.03 -9.76
C LEU A 89 0.16 -12.69 -9.55
N LEU A 90 0.25 -14.02 -9.64
CA LEU A 90 1.54 -14.70 -9.60
C LEU A 90 2.45 -14.22 -10.74
N GLY A 91 1.92 -14.06 -11.96
CA GLY A 91 2.67 -13.50 -13.08
C GLY A 91 3.11 -12.05 -12.88
N VAL A 92 2.28 -11.22 -12.22
CA VAL A 92 2.66 -9.85 -11.84
C VAL A 92 3.80 -9.87 -10.82
N ASP A 93 3.69 -10.69 -9.78
CA ASP A 93 4.68 -10.82 -8.71
C ASP A 93 6.04 -11.31 -9.25
N LEU A 94 6.04 -12.30 -10.15
CA LEU A 94 7.27 -12.81 -10.76
C LEU A 94 7.92 -11.81 -11.71
N ARG A 95 7.13 -11.01 -12.45
CA ARG A 95 7.68 -9.90 -13.25
C ARG A 95 8.28 -8.82 -12.36
N LYS A 96 7.65 -8.50 -11.23
CA LYS A 96 8.21 -7.58 -10.24
C LYS A 96 9.52 -8.13 -9.67
N ALA A 97 9.57 -9.40 -9.29
CA ALA A 97 10.80 -10.06 -8.82
C ALA A 97 11.94 -9.97 -9.86
N LYS A 98 11.63 -10.20 -11.14
CA LYS A 98 12.61 -10.02 -12.22
C LYS A 98 13.13 -8.57 -12.30
N ARG A 99 12.24 -7.58 -12.27
CA ARG A 99 12.64 -6.15 -12.30
C ARG A 99 13.52 -5.78 -11.11
N GLU A 100 13.17 -6.23 -9.91
CA GLU A 100 13.99 -6.02 -8.72
C GLU A 100 15.37 -6.66 -8.84
N LEU A 101 15.44 -7.89 -9.37
CA LEU A 101 16.71 -8.57 -9.59
C LEU A 101 17.57 -7.86 -10.64
N ASP A 102 16.96 -7.44 -11.76
CA ASP A 102 17.63 -6.70 -12.83
C ASP A 102 18.16 -5.35 -12.33
N ALA A 103 17.44 -4.69 -11.41
CA ALA A 103 17.86 -3.45 -10.74
C ALA A 103 18.91 -3.68 -9.63
N GLY A 104 19.29 -4.92 -9.35
CA GLY A 104 20.26 -5.25 -8.31
C GLY A 104 19.71 -5.23 -6.88
N CYS A 105 18.39 -5.27 -6.72
CA CYS A 105 17.66 -5.22 -5.45
C CYS A 105 18.04 -4.00 -4.59
N PRO A 106 17.78 -2.77 -5.07
CA PRO A 106 18.09 -1.58 -4.30
C PRO A 106 17.26 -1.53 -3.00
N ALA A 107 17.64 -0.62 -2.10
CA ALA A 107 16.86 -0.30 -0.91
C ALA A 107 15.37 -0.07 -1.26
N LEU A 108 14.49 -0.43 -0.33
CA LEU A 108 13.08 -0.13 -0.48
C LEU A 108 12.87 1.38 -0.43
N ASP A 109 11.84 1.85 -1.13
CA ASP A 109 11.49 3.25 -1.12
C ASP A 109 11.02 3.63 0.29
N GLU A 110 11.68 4.61 0.89
CA GLU A 110 11.28 5.21 2.17
C GLU A 110 10.37 6.40 1.91
N ARG A 111 9.38 6.60 2.79
CA ARG A 111 8.46 7.72 2.72
C ARG A 111 8.71 8.66 3.88
N SER A 112 8.97 9.93 3.57
CA SER A 112 9.06 11.00 4.56
C SER A 112 7.67 11.59 4.78
N VAL A 113 7.25 11.63 6.05
CA VAL A 113 5.97 12.24 6.46
C VAL A 113 6.25 13.28 7.53
N THR A 114 5.87 14.53 7.25
CA THR A 114 5.90 15.62 8.24
C THR A 114 4.50 15.82 8.81
N ILE A 115 4.36 15.74 10.14
CA ILE A 115 3.11 16.11 10.82
C ILE A 115 3.12 17.63 11.00
N VAL A 116 2.15 18.32 10.40
CA VAL A 116 2.03 19.78 10.40
C VAL A 116 1.39 20.22 11.72
N THR A 117 2.24 20.54 12.68
CA THR A 117 1.86 21.00 14.02
C THR A 117 1.97 22.51 14.16
N GLU A 118 2.74 23.17 13.30
CA GLU A 118 2.99 24.59 13.36
C GLU A 118 2.60 25.32 12.05
N PRO A 119 2.12 26.58 12.11
CA PRO A 119 1.71 27.32 10.91
C PRO A 119 2.81 27.53 9.84
N TRP A 120 4.08 27.52 10.22
CA TRP A 120 5.18 27.66 9.26
C TRP A 120 5.40 26.38 8.45
N GLU A 121 5.12 25.19 9.01
CA GLU A 121 5.16 23.91 8.30
C GLU A 121 4.06 23.86 7.23
N LEU A 122 2.90 24.47 7.50
CA LEU A 122 1.85 24.65 6.50
C LEU A 122 2.33 25.51 5.32
N GLN A 123 3.18 26.51 5.57
CA GLN A 123 3.78 27.28 4.48
C GLN A 123 4.76 26.44 3.65
N GLU A 124 5.50 25.53 4.27
CA GLU A 124 6.35 24.57 3.54
C GLU A 124 5.51 23.65 2.66
N LEU A 125 4.42 23.10 3.18
CA LEU A 125 3.47 22.31 2.40
C LEU A 125 2.91 23.11 1.22
N ARG A 126 2.45 24.35 1.43
CA ARG A 126 1.96 25.21 0.34
C ARG A 126 3.01 25.43 -0.74
N ASN A 127 4.27 25.68 -0.34
CA ASN A 127 5.37 25.82 -1.28
C ASN A 127 5.60 24.51 -2.05
N ALA A 128 5.61 23.38 -1.35
CA ALA A 128 5.81 22.06 -1.95
C ALA A 128 4.71 21.70 -2.95
N ILE A 129 3.44 22.04 -2.67
CA ILE A 129 2.32 21.90 -3.61
C ILE A 129 2.57 22.78 -4.86
N GLY A 130 2.99 24.02 -4.66
CA GLY A 130 3.21 24.99 -5.75
C GLY A 130 4.36 24.65 -6.69
N THR A 131 5.27 23.76 -6.29
CA THR A 131 6.45 23.37 -7.08
C THR A 131 6.35 21.99 -7.73
N GLN A 132 5.20 21.31 -7.65
CA GLN A 132 5.06 19.96 -8.21
C GLN A 132 5.08 19.95 -9.74
N GLU A 133 5.96 19.15 -10.33
CA GLU A 133 6.16 19.06 -11.79
C GLU A 133 4.93 18.51 -12.52
N ARG A 134 4.33 17.42 -12.00
CA ARG A 134 3.13 16.80 -12.56
C ARG A 134 1.85 17.59 -12.25
N GLY A 135 1.92 18.49 -11.26
CA GLY A 135 0.79 19.28 -10.77
C GLY A 135 -0.29 18.48 -10.04
N TRP A 136 -0.05 17.22 -9.69
CA TRP A 136 -0.97 16.40 -8.89
C TRP A 136 -0.51 16.34 -7.43
N ILE A 137 -1.48 16.33 -6.52
CA ILE A 137 -1.28 15.92 -5.12
C ILE A 137 -2.20 14.74 -4.82
N ALA A 138 -1.80 13.83 -3.94
CA ALA A 138 -2.72 12.81 -3.43
C ALA A 138 -3.21 13.16 -2.03
N LEU A 139 -4.48 12.89 -1.78
CA LEU A 139 -5.12 13.08 -0.49
C LEU A 139 -5.58 11.74 0.08
N ASP A 140 -5.51 11.63 1.40
CA ASP A 140 -6.12 10.57 2.19
C ASP A 140 -6.67 11.20 3.48
N THR A 141 -7.85 10.75 3.93
CA THR A 141 -8.43 11.20 5.20
C THR A 141 -8.54 10.06 6.19
N GLU A 142 -8.13 10.34 7.42
CA GLU A 142 -8.41 9.47 8.55
C GLU A 142 -9.57 10.05 9.36
N ASN A 143 -10.42 9.18 9.90
CA ASN A 143 -11.57 9.58 10.69
C ASN A 143 -11.81 8.64 11.86
N ASP A 144 -12.48 9.16 12.89
CA ASP A 144 -12.90 8.37 14.04
C ASP A 144 -14.19 7.57 13.77
N ALA A 145 -14.68 6.85 14.79
CA ALA A 145 -15.92 6.08 14.71
C ALA A 145 -17.18 6.95 14.50
N GLU A 146 -17.11 8.24 14.81
CA GLU A 146 -18.19 9.21 14.60
C GLU A 146 -18.08 9.93 13.25
N LEU A 147 -17.10 9.54 12.42
CA LEU A 147 -16.78 10.14 11.12
C LEU A 147 -16.35 11.62 11.26
N GLN A 148 -15.71 11.96 12.38
CA GLN A 148 -14.95 13.21 12.50
C GLN A 148 -13.61 13.03 11.81
N ILE A 149 -13.21 13.97 10.96
CA ILE A 149 -11.90 13.95 10.33
C ILE A 149 -10.86 14.12 11.43
N SER A 150 -9.95 13.15 11.56
CA SER A 150 -8.85 13.17 12.53
C SER A 150 -7.61 13.85 11.94
N CYS A 151 -7.30 13.57 10.67
CA CYS A 151 -6.23 14.24 9.93
C CYS A 151 -6.41 14.11 8.40
N LEU A 152 -5.67 14.92 7.66
CA LEU A 152 -5.56 14.87 6.20
C LEU A 152 -4.09 14.61 5.82
N GLY A 153 -3.84 13.50 5.13
CA GLY A 153 -2.58 13.24 4.43
C GLY A 153 -2.56 13.96 3.09
N VAL A 154 -1.41 14.55 2.75
CA VAL A 154 -1.16 15.27 1.49
C VAL A 154 0.19 14.82 0.96
N ALA A 155 0.20 13.94 -0.03
CA ALA A 155 1.42 13.59 -0.74
C ALA A 155 1.64 14.53 -1.91
N VAL A 156 2.82 15.16 -1.90
CA VAL A 156 3.26 16.05 -2.98
C VAL A 156 4.12 15.30 -3.98
N THR A 157 4.87 14.28 -3.53
CA THR A 157 5.54 13.30 -4.40
C THR A 157 5.24 11.89 -3.89
N LYS A 158 5.65 10.85 -4.62
CA LYS A 158 5.53 9.48 -4.11
C LYS A 158 6.30 9.25 -2.81
N ASP A 159 7.33 10.04 -2.52
CA ASP A 159 8.23 9.81 -1.37
C ASP A 159 8.05 10.83 -0.23
N VAL A 160 7.32 11.92 -0.46
CA VAL A 160 7.15 13.02 0.50
C VAL A 160 5.67 13.35 0.67
N ALA A 161 5.22 13.28 1.92
CA ALA A 161 3.91 13.72 2.34
C ALA A 161 3.96 14.60 3.59
N TYR A 162 2.86 15.33 3.77
CA TYR A 162 2.56 16.09 4.97
C TYR A 162 1.22 15.60 5.51
N THR A 163 1.07 15.55 6.83
CA THR A 163 -0.21 15.24 7.46
C THR A 163 -0.62 16.39 8.34
N ILE A 164 -1.83 16.90 8.14
CA ILE A 164 -2.41 17.98 8.97
C ILE A 164 -3.38 17.33 9.95
N PRO A 165 -3.09 17.28 11.27
CA PRO A 165 -4.07 16.92 12.28
C PRO A 165 -5.27 17.87 12.25
N ASN A 166 -6.44 17.44 12.71
CA ASN A 166 -7.63 18.29 12.76
C ASN A 166 -8.04 18.59 14.21
N GLU A 167 -7.09 19.11 14.99
CA GLU A 167 -7.23 19.36 16.43
C GLU A 167 -7.53 20.83 16.72
N GLU A 168 -7.05 21.73 15.86
CA GLU A 168 -7.18 23.17 16.01
C GLU A 168 -7.97 23.82 14.86
N GLY A 169 -8.60 24.97 15.14
CA GLY A 169 -9.42 25.68 14.16
C GLY A 169 -8.65 26.13 12.91
N TRP A 170 -7.36 26.46 13.03
CA TRP A 170 -6.54 26.83 11.88
C TRP A 170 -6.16 25.61 11.02
N GLN A 171 -5.97 24.44 11.65
CA GLN A 171 -5.71 23.20 10.92
C GLN A 171 -6.93 22.78 10.11
N HIS A 172 -8.12 22.86 10.72
CA HIS A 172 -9.38 22.64 10.00
C HIS A 172 -9.53 23.56 8.79
N ALA A 173 -9.20 24.85 8.97
CA ALA A 173 -9.20 25.82 7.88
C ALA A 173 -8.19 25.48 6.78
N ALA A 174 -7.00 24.97 7.15
CA ALA A 174 -5.98 24.54 6.20
C ALA A 174 -6.38 23.28 5.41
N ILE A 175 -6.97 22.27 6.08
CA ILE A 175 -7.54 21.08 5.45
C ILE A 175 -8.58 21.48 4.41
N ARG A 176 -9.50 22.37 4.81
CA ARG A 176 -10.51 22.93 3.90
C ARG A 176 -9.88 23.66 2.71
N GLU A 177 -8.91 24.54 2.95
CA GLU A 177 -8.21 25.30 1.90
C GLU A 177 -7.60 24.36 0.85
N ILE A 178 -6.88 23.33 1.29
CA ILE A 178 -6.23 22.36 0.39
C ILE A 178 -7.28 21.57 -0.39
N CYS A 179 -8.31 21.05 0.28
CA CYS A 179 -9.40 20.30 -0.36
C CYS A 179 -10.18 21.15 -1.38
N GLU A 180 -10.44 22.43 -1.08
CA GLU A 180 -11.19 23.33 -1.96
C GLU A 180 -10.31 24.05 -3.00
N SER A 181 -8.99 23.87 -2.96
CA SER A 181 -8.05 24.47 -3.92
C SER A 181 -8.27 24.00 -5.36
N ALA A 182 -7.76 24.77 -6.32
CA ALA A 182 -7.77 24.38 -7.74
C ALA A 182 -6.71 23.31 -8.08
N THR A 183 -5.83 22.93 -7.16
CA THR A 183 -4.79 21.92 -7.41
C THR A 183 -5.45 20.58 -7.78
N PRO A 184 -5.04 19.92 -8.87
CA PRO A 184 -5.48 18.57 -9.22
C PRO A 184 -5.21 17.55 -8.10
N LYS A 185 -6.22 16.74 -7.76
CA LYS A 185 -6.16 15.78 -6.65
C LYS A 185 -6.34 14.34 -7.13
N VAL A 186 -5.57 13.45 -6.52
CA VAL A 186 -5.65 12.00 -6.63
C VAL A 186 -6.19 11.45 -5.32
N LEU A 187 -7.17 10.56 -5.37
CA LEU A 187 -7.69 9.88 -4.18
C LEU A 187 -7.90 8.39 -4.46
N GLN A 188 -8.01 7.61 -3.39
CA GLN A 188 -8.44 6.21 -3.45
C GLN A 188 -9.86 6.09 -2.93
N THR A 189 -10.83 5.76 -3.78
CA THR A 189 -12.24 5.66 -3.35
C THR A 189 -12.80 7.01 -2.91
N HIS A 190 -12.59 8.06 -3.71
CA HIS A 190 -12.80 9.47 -3.36
C HIS A 190 -14.20 9.79 -2.82
N ALA A 191 -15.21 8.98 -3.16
CA ALA A 191 -16.58 9.15 -2.71
C ALA A 191 -16.70 9.15 -1.18
N HIS A 192 -15.84 8.40 -0.47
CA HIS A 192 -15.81 8.40 0.99
C HIS A 192 -15.28 9.73 1.53
N ASP A 193 -14.12 10.19 1.06
CA ASP A 193 -13.50 11.44 1.49
C ASP A 193 -14.38 12.66 1.15
N VAL A 194 -15.02 12.67 -0.02
CA VAL A 194 -15.99 13.72 -0.40
C VAL A 194 -17.19 13.73 0.54
N TYR A 195 -17.70 12.57 0.92
CA TYR A 195 -18.79 12.48 1.89
C TYR A 195 -18.37 13.05 3.25
N LEU A 196 -17.17 12.69 3.73
CA LEU A 196 -16.62 13.23 4.97
C LEU A 196 -16.45 14.74 4.89
N ALA A 197 -15.76 15.26 3.88
CA ALA A 197 -15.58 16.70 3.67
C ALA A 197 -16.91 17.48 3.73
N ARG A 198 -17.95 16.97 3.06
CA ARG A 198 -19.28 17.60 3.04
C ARG A 198 -19.98 17.55 4.39
N LYS A 199 -19.81 16.48 5.15
CA LYS A 199 -20.28 16.40 6.54
C LYS A 199 -19.66 17.49 7.40
N HIS A 200 -18.43 17.89 7.08
CA HIS A 200 -17.66 18.94 7.74
C HIS A 200 -17.77 20.33 7.09
N GLY A 201 -18.71 20.52 6.16
CA GLY A 201 -19.05 21.84 5.61
C GLY A 201 -18.08 22.38 4.55
N PHE A 202 -17.29 21.51 3.91
CA PHE A 202 -16.48 21.85 2.73
C PHE A 202 -16.58 20.76 1.65
N ASP A 203 -15.92 20.95 0.50
CA ASP A 203 -15.90 19.97 -0.60
C ASP A 203 -14.46 19.66 -1.05
N ILE A 204 -14.26 18.50 -1.69
CA ILE A 204 -12.97 18.18 -2.34
C ILE A 204 -13.11 18.49 -3.83
N LYS A 205 -12.41 19.52 -4.30
CA LYS A 205 -12.51 20.04 -5.67
C LYS A 205 -11.37 19.56 -6.55
N ASN A 206 -11.63 19.46 -7.85
CA ASN A 206 -10.65 19.07 -8.86
C ASN A 206 -10.00 17.69 -8.62
N VAL A 207 -10.82 16.69 -8.26
CA VAL A 207 -10.39 15.29 -8.25
C VAL A 207 -10.23 14.82 -9.69
N VAL A 208 -8.99 14.62 -10.12
CA VAL A 208 -8.65 14.22 -11.50
C VAL A 208 -8.48 12.72 -11.64
N VAL A 209 -8.16 12.03 -10.54
CA VAL A 209 -7.95 10.59 -10.50
C VAL A 209 -8.59 9.99 -9.26
N ASP A 210 -9.33 8.90 -9.46
CA ASP A 210 -9.64 7.91 -8.43
C ASP A 210 -8.91 6.62 -8.78
N THR A 211 -7.94 6.22 -7.96
CA THR A 211 -7.12 5.02 -8.19
C THR A 211 -7.96 3.74 -8.23
N MET A 212 -9.08 3.68 -7.50
CA MET A 212 -10.01 2.55 -7.57
C MET A 212 -10.65 2.46 -8.96
N PHE A 213 -11.02 3.59 -9.56
CA PHE A 213 -11.61 3.62 -10.89
C PHE A 213 -10.59 3.37 -11.99
N GLN A 214 -9.39 3.96 -11.90
CA GLN A 214 -8.30 3.64 -12.82
C GLN A 214 -8.01 2.14 -12.83
N TRP A 215 -7.96 1.51 -11.65
CA TRP A 215 -7.78 0.06 -11.55
C TRP A 215 -8.92 -0.73 -12.20
N HIS A 216 -10.17 -0.29 -12.03
CA HIS A 216 -11.32 -0.90 -12.70
C HIS A 216 -11.24 -0.81 -14.23
N VAL A 217 -10.66 0.26 -14.77
CA VAL A 217 -10.45 0.42 -16.22
C VAL A 217 -9.31 -0.49 -16.70
N LEU A 218 -8.20 -0.54 -15.97
CA LEU A 218 -7.01 -1.31 -16.35
C LEU A 218 -7.19 -2.83 -16.24
N GLN A 219 -7.86 -3.29 -15.19
CA GLN A 219 -7.95 -4.71 -14.83
C GLN A 219 -9.38 -5.05 -14.34
N PRO A 220 -10.41 -4.91 -15.19
CA PRO A 220 -11.81 -5.11 -14.77
C PRO A 220 -12.06 -6.51 -14.19
N GLU A 221 -11.36 -7.55 -14.67
CA GLU A 221 -11.47 -8.92 -14.20
C GLU A 221 -10.92 -9.11 -12.77
N LEU A 222 -9.92 -8.32 -12.37
CA LEU A 222 -9.34 -8.36 -11.03
C LEU A 222 -10.08 -7.43 -10.05
N ALA A 223 -10.55 -6.28 -10.56
CA ALA A 223 -11.27 -5.30 -9.77
C ALA A 223 -12.71 -5.73 -9.47
N GLY A 224 -13.30 -6.55 -10.34
CA GLY A 224 -14.68 -7.04 -10.25
C GLY A 224 -14.98 -7.85 -8.99
N GLN A 225 -16.22 -7.75 -8.51
CA GLN A 225 -16.70 -8.54 -7.39
C GLN A 225 -17.17 -9.90 -7.92
N LYS A 226 -16.55 -11.00 -7.45
CA LYS A 226 -17.11 -12.33 -7.74
C LYS A 226 -18.38 -12.51 -6.91
N VAL A 227 -19.51 -12.63 -7.59
CA VAL A 227 -20.78 -13.08 -6.98
C VAL A 227 -20.62 -14.59 -6.74
N ASP A 228 -20.62 -15.01 -5.49
CA ASP A 228 -20.69 -16.43 -5.14
C ASP A 228 -22.17 -16.76 -4.89
N ASP A 229 -22.84 -17.34 -5.88
CA ASP A 229 -24.27 -17.68 -5.79
C ASP A 229 -24.58 -18.67 -4.66
N LYS A 230 -23.58 -19.43 -4.19
CA LYS A 230 -23.77 -20.51 -3.22
C LYS A 230 -23.42 -20.11 -1.79
N LYS A 231 -22.68 -19.03 -1.60
CA LYS A 231 -22.33 -18.51 -0.28
C LYS A 231 -22.60 -17.02 -0.30
N LYS A 232 -23.54 -16.55 0.54
CA LYS A 232 -23.79 -15.11 0.82
C LYS A 232 -22.53 -14.31 1.25
N LYS A 233 -21.34 -14.90 1.25
CA LYS A 233 -20.05 -14.23 1.42
C LYS A 233 -19.57 -13.69 0.08
N LYS A 234 -19.84 -12.41 -0.15
CA LYS A 234 -19.24 -11.62 -1.22
C LYS A 234 -17.73 -11.83 -1.21
N ARG A 235 -17.15 -12.33 -2.31
CA ARG A 235 -15.69 -12.41 -2.44
C ARG A 235 -15.14 -10.98 -2.58
N ARG A 236 -14.08 -10.69 -1.83
CA ARG A 236 -13.42 -9.37 -1.78
C ARG A 236 -13.02 -8.95 -3.20
N THR A 237 -13.47 -7.76 -3.63
CA THR A 237 -12.89 -7.03 -4.76
C THR A 237 -11.44 -6.70 -4.44
N ARG A 238 -10.51 -6.97 -5.36
CA ARG A 238 -9.09 -6.66 -5.18
C ARG A 238 -8.82 -5.24 -5.68
N LYS A 239 -9.21 -4.25 -4.86
CA LYS A 239 -9.16 -2.83 -5.24
C LYS A 239 -8.82 -1.86 -4.10
N GLY A 240 -8.49 -2.39 -2.92
CA GLY A 240 -8.03 -1.57 -1.80
C GLY A 240 -6.58 -1.12 -2.01
N LEU A 241 -6.20 -0.01 -1.40
CA LEU A 241 -4.90 0.62 -1.61
C LEU A 241 -3.71 -0.32 -1.34
N ALA A 242 -3.75 -1.12 -0.27
CA ALA A 242 -2.68 -2.10 0.01
C ALA A 242 -2.53 -3.11 -1.15
N PHE A 243 -3.64 -3.57 -1.71
CA PHE A 243 -3.58 -4.44 -2.86
C PHE A 243 -3.00 -3.73 -4.10
N LEU A 244 -3.38 -2.48 -4.38
CA LEU A 244 -2.80 -1.75 -5.51
C LEU A 244 -1.30 -1.48 -5.31
N SER A 245 -0.91 -1.10 -4.10
CA SER A 245 0.48 -0.77 -3.79
C SER A 245 1.41 -1.97 -3.84
N SER A 246 0.92 -3.15 -3.50
CA SER A 246 1.67 -4.38 -3.72
C SER A 246 2.00 -4.65 -5.20
N ILE A 247 1.22 -4.10 -6.13
CA ILE A 247 1.43 -4.22 -7.58
C ILE A 247 2.36 -3.10 -8.06
N PHE A 248 2.06 -1.87 -7.67
CA PHE A 248 2.67 -0.67 -8.27
C PHE A 248 3.83 -0.08 -7.49
N CYS A 249 3.84 -0.19 -6.16
CA CYS A 249 4.82 0.47 -5.31
C CYS A 249 5.95 -0.47 -4.87
N ARG A 250 7.09 0.10 -4.48
CA ARG A 250 8.23 -0.61 -3.87
C ARG A 250 8.30 -0.51 -2.34
N THR A 251 7.35 0.18 -1.71
CA THR A 251 7.31 0.31 -0.25
C THR A 251 7.15 -1.05 0.44
N ALA A 252 7.73 -1.18 1.64
CA ALA A 252 7.43 -2.28 2.54
C ALA A 252 5.95 -2.27 2.96
N TRP A 253 5.39 -3.41 3.38
CA TRP A 253 4.04 -3.48 3.93
C TRP A 253 3.90 -2.58 5.17
N TRP A 254 2.83 -1.79 5.23
CA TRP A 254 2.63 -0.79 6.29
C TRP A 254 1.22 -0.79 6.91
N LYS A 255 0.34 -1.72 6.51
CA LYS A 255 -1.08 -1.74 6.94
C LYS A 255 -1.35 -2.61 8.18
N ASP A 256 -0.42 -2.65 9.13
CA ASP A 256 -0.69 -3.14 10.47
C ASP A 256 -1.30 -2.01 11.33
N TYR A 257 -2.61 -1.81 11.16
CA TYR A 257 -3.43 -0.83 11.89
C TYR A 257 -3.54 -1.13 13.40
N ASP A 258 -2.42 -1.14 14.12
CA ASP A 258 -2.32 -1.29 15.59
C ASP A 258 -1.88 0.03 16.22
N PHE A 259 -2.59 1.12 15.88
CA PHE A 259 -2.39 2.44 16.47
C PHE A 259 -3.61 2.91 17.24
N VAL A 260 -3.39 3.88 18.12
CA VAL A 260 -4.45 4.56 18.86
C VAL A 260 -4.99 5.69 17.98
N SER A 261 -6.31 5.81 17.85
CA SER A 261 -6.92 6.92 17.11
C SER A 261 -6.42 8.27 17.64
N GLY A 262 -6.01 9.16 16.75
CA GLY A 262 -5.42 10.46 17.05
C GLY A 262 -3.92 10.44 17.34
N SER A 263 -3.23 9.30 17.23
CA SER A 263 -1.78 9.25 17.48
C SER A 263 -0.94 9.71 16.28
N ASP A 264 0.31 10.07 16.53
CA ASP A 264 1.28 10.40 15.47
C ASP A 264 1.43 9.24 14.47
N GLU A 265 1.34 7.99 14.92
CA GLU A 265 1.37 6.82 14.04
C GLU A 265 0.20 6.81 13.05
N GLN A 266 -1.02 7.19 13.48
CA GLN A 266 -2.14 7.36 12.55
C GLN A 266 -1.82 8.42 11.49
N SER A 267 -1.27 9.56 11.92
CA SER A 267 -0.91 10.65 11.01
C SER A 267 0.19 10.27 10.02
N ILE A 268 1.21 9.53 10.47
CA ILE A 268 2.27 9.00 9.62
C ILE A 268 1.70 8.01 8.60
N LEU A 269 0.78 7.14 9.02
CA LEU A 269 0.16 6.16 8.13
C LEU A 269 -0.74 6.82 7.08
N CYS A 270 -1.50 7.85 7.43
CA CYS A 270 -2.28 8.65 6.50
C CYS A 270 -1.41 9.32 5.41
N GLY A 271 -0.27 9.90 5.82
CA GLY A 271 0.72 10.44 4.89
C GLY A 271 1.31 9.37 3.95
N LYS A 272 1.61 8.17 4.49
CA LYS A 272 2.07 7.03 3.68
C LYS A 272 0.99 6.53 2.71
N ASP A 273 -0.27 6.47 3.13
CA ASP A 273 -1.40 6.10 2.27
C ASP A 273 -1.57 7.12 1.13
N SER A 274 -1.36 8.42 1.39
CA SER A 274 -1.31 9.45 0.34
C SER A 274 -0.16 9.21 -0.66
N CYS A 275 1.06 8.94 -0.18
CA CYS A 275 2.22 8.65 -1.03
C CYS A 275 1.97 7.45 -1.95
N ASN A 276 1.42 6.37 -1.38
CA ASN A 276 1.11 5.16 -2.11
C ASN A 276 -0.04 5.37 -3.12
N THR A 277 -1.03 6.20 -2.77
CA THR A 277 -2.11 6.59 -3.68
C THR A 277 -1.56 7.34 -4.89
N LEU A 278 -0.63 8.29 -4.66
CA LEU A 278 0.01 9.03 -5.74
C LEU A 278 0.80 8.11 -6.66
N GLU A 279 1.70 7.27 -6.12
CA GLU A 279 2.49 6.35 -6.94
C GLU A 279 1.62 5.36 -7.73
N CYS A 280 0.55 4.83 -7.10
CA CYS A 280 -0.40 3.96 -7.79
C CYS A 280 -1.05 4.69 -8.98
N ALA A 281 -1.51 5.93 -8.80
CA ALA A 281 -2.12 6.72 -9.86
C ALA A 281 -1.15 6.98 -11.01
N GLU A 282 0.09 7.35 -10.69
CA GLU A 282 1.13 7.60 -11.68
C GLU A 282 1.43 6.35 -12.51
N LYS A 283 1.60 5.20 -11.87
CA LYS A 283 1.89 3.92 -12.54
C LYS A 283 0.71 3.39 -13.35
N MET A 284 -0.52 3.62 -12.87
CA MET A 284 -1.71 3.28 -13.64
C MET A 284 -1.89 4.22 -14.84
N GLN A 285 -1.58 5.50 -14.69
CA GLN A 285 -1.63 6.46 -15.79
C GLN A 285 -0.61 6.11 -16.88
N GLU A 286 0.63 5.77 -16.50
CA GLU A 286 1.66 5.28 -17.44
C GLU A 286 1.16 4.08 -18.27
N GLN A 287 0.40 3.16 -17.64
CA GLN A 287 -0.21 2.02 -18.33
C GLN A 287 -1.34 2.43 -19.28
N LEU A 288 -2.22 3.33 -18.84
CA LEU A 288 -3.34 3.83 -19.66
C LEU A 288 -2.85 4.58 -20.91
N GLU A 289 -1.73 5.28 -20.81
CA GLU A 289 -1.11 6.02 -21.92
C GLU A 289 -0.28 5.12 -22.85
N GLY A 290 -0.18 3.82 -22.55
CA GLY A 290 0.63 2.87 -23.33
C GLY A 290 2.14 3.07 -23.18
N GLN A 291 2.57 3.79 -22.14
CA GLN A 291 3.98 4.07 -21.86
C GLN A 291 4.65 2.98 -20.99
N ALA A 292 3.87 2.02 -20.49
CA ALA A 292 4.38 0.94 -19.63
C ALA A 292 4.63 -0.37 -20.40
N GLY A 293 5.90 -0.79 -20.45
CA GLY A 293 6.36 -2.15 -20.75
C GLY A 293 6.79 -2.90 -19.49
#